data_AF-A0A4R7VCX5-F1
#
_entry.id   AF-A0A4R7VCX5-F1
#
_cell.length_a   1.000
_cell.length_b   1.000
_cell.length_c   1.000
_cell.angle_alpha   90.00
_cell.angle_beta   90.00
_cell.angle_gamma   90.00
#
_symmetry.space_group_name_H-M   'P 1'
#
loop_
_entity.id
_entity.type
_entity.pdbx_description
1 polymer ?
#
loop_
_entity_poly.entity_id
_entity_poly.type
_entity_poly.pdbx_seq_one_letter_code
_entity_poly.pdbx_strand_id
1 'polypeptide(L)'
;MVTTPVAEEHAVPGARRVLSLPATAVRSVRKSAASTPGRLFLVGVGLVVLALLTGVVGALAMQQKQSTIDNLVAHREPVAAASQQIYRSLSDADATAASAFLAGGTTPTELRDRYDLDIATAGANLAKASADVSGVPEAEKQVNELAQQLPVYTGLVEVARAYNRQGYPSGAAYLREASGLMRAKLLPAANELYEIDSARLADSQVAATSVPWFSLGLAVVLLGALVAAQLYLTRRTNRLLNVGLVVATGAVVVALIWGTVALLIESSQVSAGREHGSGQSEVIVQARIVALKMRANETLTLVARGDGGEYEDEFKKLSEQLTGDGQGNLLNQARGLADTDEARDLLAAAQKNVGDWLAAHEKIRRLDDDGSYQEAVSLAISPDAKTSAANMFTSLDDNLLKSLRDARERFADRTSGASRTMTGLTPGVGVLALVAAAGVTMGIRDRLQEYR
;
A
#
# COMPACT_ATOMS: atom_id res chain seq x y z
N MET A 1 55.09 52.93 48.11
CA MET A 1 56.08 52.17 47.32
C MET A 1 55.28 51.28 46.38
N VAL A 2 55.22 51.65 45.08
CA VAL A 2 54.79 50.89 43.87
C VAL A 2 53.39 50.23 43.93
N THR A 3 52.29 50.64 43.28
CA THR A 3 51.89 51.01 41.89
C THR A 3 52.04 49.94 40.79
N THR A 4 50.97 49.12 40.62
CA THR A 4 50.36 48.54 39.37
C THR A 4 51.17 47.52 38.53
N PRO A 5 50.60 46.70 37.57
CA PRO A 5 49.23 46.72 36.99
C PRO A 5 48.57 45.36 36.48
N VAL A 6 47.33 45.50 35.93
CA VAL A 6 46.53 44.78 34.85
C VAL A 6 46.06 43.30 34.94
N ALA A 7 44.74 43.09 34.74
CA ALA A 7 44.05 42.30 33.68
C ALA A 7 42.68 41.74 34.17
N GLU A 8 41.54 42.34 33.81
CA GLU A 8 40.59 41.94 32.74
C GLU A 8 39.97 40.53 32.88
N GLU A 9 38.68 40.47 33.24
CA GLU A 9 37.82 39.31 32.97
C GLU A 9 36.50 39.78 32.34
N HIS A 10 36.28 39.34 31.10
CA HIS A 10 35.11 39.63 30.29
C HIS A 10 33.89 38.79 30.75
N ALA A 11 32.79 39.46 31.07
CA ALA A 11 31.47 38.83 31.15
C ALA A 11 30.56 39.39 30.05
N VAL A 12 30.23 38.54 29.08
CA VAL A 12 29.28 38.78 27.98
C VAL A 12 27.85 38.61 28.50
N PRO A 13 26.93 39.57 28.30
CA PRO A 13 25.50 39.30 28.37
C PRO A 13 24.86 39.51 26.99
N GLY A 14 24.89 38.46 26.17
CA GLY A 14 24.19 38.37 24.91
C GLY A 14 23.21 37.21 24.92
N ALA A 15 22.07 37.33 25.59
CA ALA A 15 20.91 36.44 25.40
C ALA A 15 19.68 36.96 26.17
N ARG A 16 19.00 37.99 25.65
CA ARG A 16 17.57 38.28 25.91
C ARG A 16 17.08 39.41 24.99
N ARG A 17 16.99 39.13 23.69
CA ARG A 17 16.15 39.89 22.76
C ARG A 17 15.35 38.90 21.94
N VAL A 18 14.31 38.36 22.57
CA VAL A 18 13.25 37.65 21.86
C VAL A 18 11.94 38.30 22.29
N LEU A 19 11.23 38.86 21.30
CA LEU A 19 9.83 39.28 21.33
C LEU A 19 9.44 40.41 22.30
N SER A 20 10.04 41.61 22.15
CA SER A 20 9.28 42.84 22.42
C SER A 20 8.76 43.39 21.09
N LEU A 21 7.51 43.08 20.76
CA LEU A 21 6.78 43.87 19.77
C LEU A 21 6.89 45.34 20.21
N PRO A 22 7.43 46.24 19.38
CA PRO A 22 7.75 47.58 19.85
C PRO A 22 6.44 48.24 20.31
N ALA A 23 6.40 48.69 21.57
CA ALA A 23 5.19 49.28 22.18
C ALA A 23 4.65 50.48 21.37
N THR A 24 5.48 51.06 20.50
CA THR A 24 5.14 52.06 19.49
C THR A 24 4.25 51.52 18.37
N ALA A 25 4.43 50.27 17.91
CA ALA A 25 3.54 49.62 16.94
C ALA A 25 2.15 49.36 17.54
N VAL A 26 2.08 48.93 18.80
CA VAL A 26 0.80 48.71 19.50
C VAL A 26 0.06 50.04 19.72
N ARG A 27 0.78 51.12 20.06
CA ARG A 27 0.19 52.47 20.21
C ARG A 27 -0.26 53.10 18.88
N SER A 28 0.48 52.91 17.79
CA SER A 28 0.11 53.45 16.46
C SER A 28 -1.10 52.73 15.86
N VAL A 29 -1.22 51.41 16.07
CA VAL A 29 -2.42 50.62 15.75
C VAL A 29 -3.63 51.13 16.53
N ARG A 30 -3.48 51.40 17.83
CA ARG A 30 -4.56 51.95 18.68
C ARG A 30 -5.02 53.35 18.26
N LYS A 31 -4.11 54.25 17.87
CA LYS A 31 -4.44 55.60 17.37
C LYS A 31 -5.08 55.57 15.98
N SER A 32 -4.64 54.69 15.08
CA SER A 32 -5.27 54.49 13.77
C SER A 32 -6.65 53.83 13.87
N ALA A 33 -6.88 52.96 14.84
CA ALA A 33 -8.20 52.36 15.09
C ALA A 33 -9.28 53.38 15.55
N ALA A 34 -8.87 54.59 15.96
CA ALA A 34 -9.79 55.65 16.36
C ALA A 34 -10.32 56.48 15.18
N SER A 35 -9.66 56.45 14.01
CA SER A 35 -10.10 57.17 12.80
C SER A 35 -10.75 56.21 11.79
N THR A 36 -11.77 56.69 11.08
CA THR A 36 -12.49 55.92 10.05
C THR A 36 -11.56 55.33 8.97
N PRO A 37 -10.52 56.05 8.49
CA PRO A 37 -9.55 55.52 7.53
C PRO A 37 -8.63 54.44 8.11
N GLY A 38 -8.20 54.58 9.38
CA GLY A 38 -7.27 53.64 10.00
C GLY A 38 -7.92 52.29 10.35
N ARG A 39 -9.24 52.26 10.62
CA ARG A 39 -9.99 50.99 10.73
C ARG A 39 -10.03 50.22 9.42
N LEU A 40 -10.23 50.90 8.28
CA LEU A 40 -10.25 50.27 6.95
C LEU A 40 -8.88 49.68 6.59
N PHE A 41 -7.80 50.40 6.93
CA PHE A 41 -6.44 49.91 6.73
C PHE A 41 -6.17 48.64 7.55
N LEU A 42 -6.56 48.60 8.84
CA LEU A 42 -6.38 47.42 9.69
C LEU A 42 -7.16 46.20 9.21
N VAL A 43 -8.41 46.38 8.76
CA VAL A 43 -9.20 45.28 8.17
C VAL A 43 -8.52 44.75 6.91
N GLY A 44 -7.97 45.63 6.08
CA GLY A 44 -7.24 45.25 4.88
C GLY A 44 -5.99 44.45 5.13
N VAL A 45 -5.13 44.93 6.03
CA VAL A 45 -3.94 44.20 6.45
C VAL A 45 -4.33 42.85 7.02
N GLY A 46 -5.38 42.80 7.86
CA GLY A 46 -5.91 41.54 8.40
C GLY A 46 -6.34 40.55 7.34
N LEU A 47 -7.09 41.00 6.32
CA LEU A 47 -7.54 40.15 5.20
C LEU A 47 -6.37 39.66 4.34
N VAL A 48 -5.37 40.51 4.07
CA VAL A 48 -4.17 40.10 3.31
C VAL A 48 -3.38 39.05 4.08
N VAL A 49 -3.14 39.27 5.37
CA VAL A 49 -2.45 38.29 6.23
C VAL A 49 -3.21 36.97 6.28
N LEU A 50 -4.53 37.02 6.44
CA LEU A 50 -5.39 35.83 6.46
C LEU A 50 -5.35 35.08 5.12
N ALA A 51 -5.38 35.80 3.99
CA ALA A 51 -5.27 35.21 2.65
C ALA A 51 -3.92 34.52 2.44
N LEU A 52 -2.81 35.17 2.82
CA LEU A 52 -1.47 34.59 2.73
C LEU A 52 -1.31 33.37 3.64
N LEU A 53 -1.78 33.45 4.90
CA LEU A 53 -1.77 32.31 5.82
C LEU A 53 -2.58 31.13 5.27
N THR A 54 -3.77 31.40 4.72
CA THR A 54 -4.60 30.38 4.08
C THR A 54 -3.89 29.73 2.91
N GLY A 55 -3.23 30.53 2.06
CA GLY A 55 -2.43 30.03 0.93
C GLY A 55 -1.26 29.16 1.37
N VAL A 56 -0.48 29.60 2.37
CA VAL A 56 0.67 28.83 2.89
C VAL A 56 0.23 27.53 3.55
N VAL A 57 -0.77 27.59 4.43
CA VAL A 57 -1.30 26.39 5.12
C VAL A 57 -1.91 25.42 4.10
N GLY A 58 -2.65 25.92 3.12
CA GLY A 58 -3.20 25.10 2.03
C GLY A 58 -2.10 24.45 1.18
N ALA A 59 -1.05 25.19 0.82
CA ALA A 59 0.08 24.66 0.06
C ALA A 59 0.86 23.59 0.85
N LEU A 60 1.10 23.80 2.15
CA LEU A 60 1.78 22.82 3.01
C LEU A 60 0.95 21.54 3.19
N ALA A 61 -0.36 21.68 3.41
CA ALA A 61 -1.26 20.53 3.51
C ALA A 61 -1.27 19.72 2.19
N MET A 62 -1.26 20.40 1.06
CA MET A 62 -1.19 19.77 -0.26
C MET A 62 0.16 19.08 -0.51
N GLN A 63 1.27 19.73 -0.13
CA GLN A 63 2.62 19.17 -0.24
C GLN A 63 2.79 17.91 0.61
N GLN A 64 2.30 17.93 1.86
CA GLN A 64 2.29 16.75 2.73
C GLN A 64 1.51 15.61 2.07
N LYS A 65 0.34 15.92 1.51
CA LYS A 65 -0.48 14.93 0.84
C LYS A 65 0.20 14.30 -0.38
N GLN A 66 0.82 15.12 -1.23
CA GLN A 66 1.62 14.65 -2.37
C GLN A 66 2.71 13.69 -1.89
N SER A 67 3.44 14.05 -0.83
CA SER A 67 4.51 13.20 -0.28
C SER A 67 3.99 11.87 0.29
N THR A 68 2.78 11.86 0.87
CA THR A 68 2.14 10.62 1.34
C THR A 68 1.77 9.70 0.18
N ILE A 69 1.21 10.24 -0.90
CA ILE A 69 0.86 9.48 -2.11
C ILE A 69 2.13 8.94 -2.79
N ASP A 70 3.16 9.76 -2.91
CA ASP A 70 4.44 9.36 -3.50
C ASP A 70 5.11 8.25 -2.68
N ASN A 71 5.08 8.36 -1.34
CA ASN A 71 5.58 7.29 -0.47
C ASN A 71 4.76 5.99 -0.62
N LEU A 72 3.45 6.10 -0.82
CA LEU A 72 2.58 4.96 -0.99
C LEU A 72 2.92 4.15 -2.25
N VAL A 73 3.11 4.84 -3.38
CA VAL A 73 3.42 4.21 -4.68
C VAL A 73 4.88 3.78 -4.77
N ALA A 74 5.82 4.62 -4.33
CA ALA A 74 7.25 4.35 -4.50
C ALA A 74 7.81 3.37 -3.47
N HIS A 75 7.15 3.23 -2.30
CA HIS A 75 7.72 2.49 -1.17
C HIS A 75 6.77 1.44 -0.59
N ARG A 76 5.54 1.82 -0.20
CA ARG A 76 4.63 0.91 0.52
C ARG A 76 4.08 -0.23 -0.35
N GLU A 77 3.61 0.07 -1.55
CA GLU A 77 3.10 -0.97 -2.47
C GLU A 77 4.21 -1.98 -2.86
N PRO A 78 5.44 -1.54 -3.22
CA PRO A 78 6.51 -2.48 -3.55
C PRO A 78 6.98 -3.35 -2.38
N VAL A 79 6.84 -2.91 -1.13
CA VAL A 79 7.16 -3.70 0.07
C VAL A 79 6.09 -4.77 0.30
N ALA A 80 4.80 -4.40 0.28
CA ALA A 80 3.71 -5.37 0.39
C ALA A 80 3.76 -6.42 -0.74
N ALA A 81 4.11 -6.00 -1.96
CA ALA A 81 4.33 -6.90 -3.09
C ALA A 81 5.53 -7.84 -2.86
N ALA A 82 6.62 -7.36 -2.26
CA ALA A 82 7.78 -8.18 -1.94
C ALA A 82 7.44 -9.26 -0.89
N SER A 83 6.74 -8.89 0.18
CA SER A 83 6.31 -9.82 1.24
C SER A 83 5.41 -10.93 0.69
N GLN A 84 4.51 -10.60 -0.24
CA GLN A 84 3.73 -11.61 -0.95
C GLN A 84 4.59 -12.52 -1.85
N GLN A 85 5.59 -11.95 -2.54
CA GLN A 85 6.48 -12.72 -3.40
C GLN A 85 7.35 -13.71 -2.59
N ILE A 86 7.70 -13.38 -1.34
CA ILE A 86 8.36 -14.33 -0.42
C ILE A 86 7.48 -15.56 -0.22
N TYR A 87 6.22 -15.39 0.19
CA TYR A 87 5.30 -16.51 0.41
C TYR A 87 5.19 -17.38 -0.86
N ARG A 88 4.97 -16.72 -2.00
CA ARG A 88 4.81 -17.40 -3.28
C ARG A 88 6.02 -18.25 -3.62
N SER A 89 7.21 -17.65 -3.65
CA SER A 89 8.43 -18.34 -4.06
C SER A 89 8.80 -19.45 -3.09
N LEU A 90 8.62 -19.26 -1.78
CA LEU A 90 8.84 -20.33 -0.80
C LEU A 90 7.89 -21.52 -1.01
N SER A 91 6.62 -21.24 -1.31
CA SER A 91 5.67 -22.31 -1.54
C SER A 91 5.87 -23.03 -2.89
N ASP A 92 6.27 -22.31 -3.95
CA ASP A 92 6.58 -22.93 -5.24
C ASP A 92 7.88 -23.76 -5.15
N ALA A 93 8.88 -23.29 -4.40
CA ALA A 93 10.07 -24.05 -4.08
C ALA A 93 9.73 -25.39 -3.40
N ASP A 94 8.85 -25.40 -2.41
CA ASP A 94 8.47 -26.61 -1.69
C ASP A 94 7.73 -27.63 -2.57
N ALA A 95 6.77 -27.16 -3.37
CA ALA A 95 6.07 -28.00 -4.33
C ALA A 95 7.03 -28.55 -5.42
N THR A 96 7.97 -27.72 -5.88
CA THR A 96 8.97 -28.11 -6.88
C THR A 96 9.96 -29.13 -6.30
N ALA A 97 10.42 -28.94 -5.05
CA ALA A 97 11.29 -29.89 -4.36
C ALA A 97 10.63 -31.26 -4.20
N ALA A 98 9.35 -31.29 -3.81
CA ALA A 98 8.59 -32.52 -3.67
C ALA A 98 8.34 -33.21 -5.03
N SER A 99 8.01 -32.45 -6.07
CA SER A 99 7.83 -32.99 -7.43
C SER A 99 9.14 -33.56 -7.99
N ALA A 100 10.25 -32.86 -7.79
CA ALA A 100 11.60 -33.32 -8.16
C ALA A 100 12.01 -34.59 -7.42
N PHE A 101 11.56 -34.76 -6.18
CA PHE A 101 11.79 -35.97 -5.41
C PHE A 101 11.01 -37.16 -5.96
N LEU A 102 9.72 -36.97 -6.26
CA LEU A 102 8.84 -38.01 -6.80
C LEU A 102 9.27 -38.52 -8.18
N ALA A 103 9.87 -37.67 -9.01
CA ALA A 103 10.41 -38.08 -10.31
C ALA A 103 11.46 -39.20 -10.21
N GLY A 104 12.15 -39.32 -9.06
CA GLY A 104 13.16 -40.34 -8.80
C GLY A 104 14.47 -40.15 -9.60
N GLY A 105 15.56 -40.77 -9.13
CA GLY A 105 16.83 -40.78 -9.87
C GLY A 105 17.49 -39.39 -10.03
N THR A 106 17.90 -39.05 -11.26
CA THR A 106 18.47 -37.74 -11.60
C THR A 106 17.36 -36.69 -11.74
N THR A 107 17.32 -35.72 -10.83
CA THR A 107 16.40 -34.58 -10.89
C THR A 107 16.42 -33.91 -12.26
N PRO A 108 15.27 -33.72 -12.92
CA PRO A 108 15.17 -32.92 -14.14
C PRO A 108 15.77 -31.53 -13.95
N THR A 109 16.54 -31.06 -14.94
CA THR A 109 17.22 -29.76 -14.90
C THR A 109 16.24 -28.61 -14.68
N GLU A 110 15.08 -28.69 -15.32
CA GLU A 110 14.04 -27.66 -15.28
C GLU A 110 13.46 -27.47 -13.88
N LEU A 111 13.24 -28.59 -13.15
CA LEU A 111 12.73 -28.53 -11.77
C LEU A 111 13.81 -28.03 -10.80
N ARG A 112 15.09 -28.35 -11.05
CA ARG A 112 16.19 -27.81 -10.25
C ARG A 112 16.31 -26.30 -10.44
N ASP A 113 16.36 -25.84 -11.69
CA ASP A 113 16.49 -24.42 -12.03
C ASP A 113 15.32 -23.59 -11.47
N ARG A 114 14.09 -24.14 -11.53
CA ARG A 114 12.91 -23.50 -10.94
C ARG A 114 13.03 -23.34 -9.43
N TYR A 115 13.40 -24.42 -8.73
CA TYR A 115 13.62 -24.36 -7.28
C TYR A 115 14.69 -23.33 -6.90
N ASP A 116 15.83 -23.34 -7.59
CA ASP A 116 16.94 -22.43 -7.30
C ASP A 116 16.54 -20.97 -7.55
N LEU A 117 15.78 -20.70 -8.63
CA LEU A 117 15.20 -19.40 -8.92
C LEU A 117 14.22 -18.94 -7.84
N ASP A 118 13.37 -19.83 -7.34
CA ASP A 118 12.41 -19.52 -6.28
C ASP A 118 13.12 -19.18 -4.96
N ILE A 119 14.12 -19.96 -4.56
CA ILE A 119 14.91 -19.67 -3.36
C ILE A 119 15.64 -18.33 -3.51
N ALA A 120 16.24 -18.06 -4.67
CA ALA A 120 16.90 -16.77 -4.94
C ALA A 120 15.91 -15.60 -4.90
N THR A 121 14.71 -15.78 -5.48
CA THR A 121 13.65 -14.77 -5.49
C THR A 121 13.10 -14.50 -4.09
N ALA A 122 12.89 -15.54 -3.29
CA ALA A 122 12.50 -15.41 -1.89
C ALA A 122 13.55 -14.65 -1.08
N GLY A 123 14.83 -15.01 -1.24
CA GLY A 123 15.95 -14.33 -0.57
C GLY A 123 16.08 -12.85 -0.95
N ALA A 124 15.93 -12.51 -2.24
CA ALA A 124 15.97 -11.13 -2.70
C ALA A 124 14.80 -10.29 -2.15
N ASN A 125 13.58 -10.83 -2.15
CA ASN A 125 12.42 -10.14 -1.60
C ASN A 125 12.47 -10.05 -0.08
N LEU A 126 13.02 -11.05 0.61
CA LEU A 126 13.30 -10.98 2.05
C LEU A 126 14.27 -9.84 2.36
N ALA A 127 15.37 -9.72 1.62
CA ALA A 127 16.31 -8.60 1.80
C ALA A 127 15.64 -7.23 1.60
N LYS A 128 14.73 -7.11 0.62
CA LYS A 128 13.94 -5.90 0.38
C LYS A 128 12.98 -5.61 1.54
N ALA A 129 12.26 -6.62 2.04
CA ALA A 129 11.34 -6.47 3.17
C ALA A 129 12.09 -6.07 4.46
N SER A 130 13.25 -6.69 4.72
CA SER A 130 14.13 -6.36 5.86
C SER A 130 14.59 -4.91 5.90
N ALA A 131 14.57 -4.19 4.78
CA ALA A 131 14.95 -2.78 4.76
C ALA A 131 13.85 -1.85 5.32
N ASP A 132 12.60 -2.32 5.46
CA ASP A 132 11.45 -1.50 5.90
C ASP A 132 10.85 -1.92 7.26
N VAL A 133 11.45 -2.92 7.93
CA VAL A 133 10.93 -3.43 9.22
C VAL A 133 11.28 -2.57 10.43
N SER A 134 12.22 -1.64 10.31
CA SER A 134 12.70 -0.84 11.44
C SER A 134 11.56 -0.11 12.15
N GLY A 135 11.43 -0.37 13.46
CA GLY A 135 10.38 0.23 14.29
C GLY A 135 9.04 -0.52 14.24
N VAL A 136 9.02 -1.73 13.67
CA VAL A 136 7.87 -2.64 13.66
C VAL A 136 8.33 -4.00 14.21
N PRO A 137 8.31 -4.20 15.54
CA PRO A 137 8.83 -5.41 16.20
C PRO A 137 8.22 -6.71 15.67
N GLU A 138 6.94 -6.68 15.30
CA GLU A 138 6.21 -7.82 14.74
C GLU A 138 6.77 -8.21 13.37
N ALA A 139 7.07 -7.25 12.50
CA ALA A 139 7.66 -7.51 11.19
C ALA A 139 9.12 -7.98 11.30
N GLU A 140 9.89 -7.35 12.21
CA GLU A 140 11.26 -7.77 12.52
C GLU A 140 11.32 -9.23 12.97
N LYS A 141 10.36 -9.66 13.80
CA LYS A 141 10.24 -11.06 14.24
C LYS A 141 10.06 -12.02 13.05
N GLN A 142 9.16 -11.70 12.11
CA GLN A 142 8.90 -12.58 10.97
C GLN A 142 10.07 -12.65 9.99
N VAL A 143 10.71 -11.51 9.72
CA VAL A 143 11.93 -11.45 8.92
C VAL A 143 13.05 -12.29 9.54
N ASN A 144 13.22 -12.21 10.86
CA ASN A 144 14.23 -13.00 11.57
C ASN A 144 13.93 -14.50 11.50
N GLU A 145 12.66 -14.92 11.66
CA GLU A 145 12.27 -16.33 11.50
C GLU A 145 12.58 -16.82 10.08
N LEU A 146 12.18 -16.06 9.06
CA LEU A 146 12.47 -16.39 7.65
C LEU A 146 13.98 -16.50 7.38
N ALA A 147 14.76 -15.52 7.85
CA ALA A 147 16.20 -15.49 7.65
C ALA A 147 16.93 -16.66 8.35
N GLN A 148 16.42 -17.13 9.49
CA GLN A 148 17.01 -18.24 10.24
C GLN A 148 16.61 -19.61 9.66
N GLN A 149 15.34 -19.78 9.28
CA GLN A 149 14.83 -21.09 8.87
C GLN A 149 15.07 -21.39 7.39
N LEU A 150 15.20 -20.39 6.52
CA LEU A 150 15.39 -20.61 5.09
C LEU A 150 16.67 -21.42 4.78
N PRO A 151 17.83 -21.14 5.39
CA PRO A 151 19.02 -21.99 5.20
C PRO A 151 18.87 -23.42 5.74
N VAL A 152 18.10 -23.61 6.83
CA VAL A 152 17.82 -24.94 7.39
C VAL A 152 16.97 -25.75 6.42
N TYR A 153 15.92 -25.13 5.88
CA TYR A 153 15.07 -25.71 4.85
C TYR A 153 15.86 -26.16 3.63
N THR A 154 16.67 -25.26 3.04
CA THR A 154 17.46 -25.60 1.84
C THR A 154 18.46 -26.71 2.11
N GLY A 155 19.06 -26.74 3.30
CA GLY A 155 19.93 -27.82 3.76
C GLY A 155 19.21 -29.18 3.80
N LEU A 156 18.02 -29.25 4.38
CA LEU A 156 17.21 -30.49 4.43
C LEU A 156 16.81 -30.98 3.03
N VAL A 157 16.41 -30.07 2.14
CA VAL A 157 16.09 -30.40 0.75
C VAL A 157 17.30 -31.00 0.02
N GLU A 158 18.50 -30.44 0.21
CA GLU A 158 19.71 -30.98 -0.41
C GLU A 158 20.10 -32.37 0.14
N VAL A 159 19.91 -32.61 1.45
CA VAL A 159 20.08 -33.95 2.02
C VAL A 159 19.07 -34.92 1.42
N ALA A 160 17.79 -34.53 1.35
CA ALA A 160 16.75 -35.36 0.73
C ALA A 160 17.10 -35.70 -0.73
N ARG A 161 17.57 -34.73 -1.53
CA ARG A 161 18.02 -34.93 -2.92
C ARG A 161 19.22 -35.87 -3.02
N ALA A 162 20.21 -35.74 -2.12
CA ALA A 162 21.39 -36.60 -2.10
C ALA A 162 21.02 -38.07 -1.80
N TYR A 163 20.08 -38.29 -0.89
CA TYR A 163 19.60 -39.63 -0.54
C TYR A 163 18.68 -40.21 -1.61
N ASN A 164 17.82 -39.39 -2.24
CA ASN A 164 16.96 -39.82 -3.34
C ASN A 164 17.78 -40.32 -4.53
N ARG A 165 18.89 -39.63 -4.87
CA ARG A 165 19.83 -40.07 -5.92
C ARG A 165 20.48 -41.42 -5.64
N GLN A 166 20.61 -41.79 -4.37
CA GLN A 166 21.17 -43.08 -3.93
C GLN A 166 20.08 -44.15 -3.75
N GLY A 167 18.80 -43.82 -3.94
CA GLY A 167 17.68 -44.73 -3.74
C GLY A 167 17.38 -45.04 -2.27
N TYR A 168 17.90 -44.25 -1.33
CA TYR A 168 17.67 -44.49 0.10
C TYR A 168 16.29 -43.99 0.54
N PRO A 169 15.47 -44.82 1.23
CA PRO A 169 14.15 -44.44 1.71
C PRO A 169 14.16 -43.24 2.67
N SER A 170 15.26 -43.02 3.41
CA SER A 170 15.41 -41.88 4.33
C SER A 170 15.39 -40.52 3.65
N GLY A 171 15.60 -40.44 2.33
CA GLY A 171 15.41 -39.19 1.58
C GLY A 171 14.00 -38.62 1.73
N ALA A 172 12.98 -39.48 1.79
CA ALA A 172 11.59 -39.06 1.96
C ALA A 172 11.33 -38.50 3.35
N ALA A 173 12.03 -38.98 4.38
CA ALA A 173 11.93 -38.45 5.73
C ALA A 173 12.49 -37.02 5.81
N TYR A 174 13.68 -36.78 5.23
CA TYR A 174 14.26 -35.43 5.16
C TYR A 174 13.41 -34.45 4.35
N LEU A 175 12.79 -34.91 3.26
CA LEU A 175 11.88 -34.06 2.50
C LEU A 175 10.63 -33.71 3.31
N ARG A 176 10.02 -34.69 4.00
CA ARG A 176 8.87 -34.42 4.88
C ARG A 176 9.23 -33.46 6.01
N GLU A 177 10.43 -33.57 6.58
CA GLU A 177 10.93 -32.64 7.58
C GLU A 177 11.11 -31.23 7.00
N ALA A 178 11.70 -31.10 5.81
CA ALA A 178 11.83 -29.83 5.11
C ALA A 178 10.47 -29.17 4.84
N SER A 179 9.51 -29.91 4.24
CA SER A 179 8.17 -29.39 3.98
C SER A 179 7.37 -29.17 5.27
N GLY A 180 7.67 -29.90 6.35
CA GLY A 180 7.17 -29.63 7.70
C GLY A 180 7.64 -28.27 8.22
N LEU A 181 8.95 -27.99 8.12
CA LEU A 181 9.53 -26.69 8.47
C LEU A 181 8.94 -25.55 7.61
N MET A 182 8.79 -25.79 6.30
CA MET A 182 8.19 -24.83 5.39
C MET A 182 6.78 -24.44 5.84
N ARG A 183 5.92 -25.43 6.10
CA ARG A 183 4.51 -25.21 6.49
C ARG A 183 4.33 -24.71 7.91
N ALA A 184 5.17 -25.12 8.85
CA ALA A 184 5.04 -24.77 10.26
C ALA A 184 5.69 -23.43 10.62
N LYS A 185 6.71 -22.99 9.87
CA LYS A 185 7.52 -21.80 10.20
C LYS A 185 7.58 -20.78 9.06
N LEU A 186 8.08 -21.19 7.90
CA LEU A 186 8.39 -20.25 6.82
C LEU A 186 7.14 -19.63 6.19
N LEU A 187 6.17 -20.44 5.77
CA LEU A 187 4.93 -19.94 5.17
C LEU A 187 4.09 -19.12 6.15
N PRO A 188 3.90 -19.52 7.43
CA PRO A 188 3.24 -18.66 8.41
C PRO A 188 3.96 -17.33 8.64
N ALA A 189 5.29 -17.33 8.77
CA ALA A 189 6.05 -16.10 8.94
C ALA A 189 5.94 -15.17 7.72
N ALA A 190 5.99 -15.72 6.50
CA ALA A 190 5.79 -14.95 5.27
C ALA A 190 4.36 -14.40 5.17
N ASN A 191 3.35 -15.17 5.58
CA ASN A 191 1.95 -14.72 5.61
C ASN A 191 1.75 -13.58 6.60
N GLU A 192 2.23 -13.74 7.84
CA GLU A 192 2.11 -12.70 8.87
C GLU A 192 2.84 -11.42 8.46
N LEU A 193 4.03 -11.54 7.84
CA LEU A 193 4.74 -10.38 7.30
C LEU A 193 3.92 -9.67 6.22
N TYR A 194 3.29 -10.43 5.32
CA TYR A 194 2.39 -9.88 4.32
C TYR A 194 1.16 -9.19 4.92
N GLU A 195 0.53 -9.77 5.95
CA GLU A 195 -0.61 -9.17 6.65
C GLU A 195 -0.22 -7.85 7.33
N ILE A 196 0.93 -7.82 8.00
CA ILE A 196 1.47 -6.60 8.63
C ILE A 196 1.70 -5.50 7.58
N ASP A 197 2.37 -5.82 6.48
CA ASP A 197 2.66 -4.83 5.44
C ASP A 197 1.39 -4.39 4.69
N SER A 198 0.43 -5.29 4.51
CA SER A 198 -0.87 -4.98 3.91
C SER A 198 -1.70 -4.06 4.81
N ALA A 199 -1.70 -4.29 6.13
CA ALA A 199 -2.34 -3.41 7.09
C ALA A 199 -1.70 -2.01 7.09
N ARG A 200 -0.36 -1.94 7.07
CA ARG A 200 0.39 -0.67 6.99
C ARG A 200 0.10 0.08 5.68
N LEU A 201 -0.03 -0.64 4.57
CA LEU A 201 -0.45 -0.07 3.29
C LEU A 201 -1.88 0.50 3.40
N ALA A 202 -2.81 -0.26 3.98
CA ALA A 202 -4.19 0.18 4.19
C ALA A 202 -4.29 1.41 5.10
N ASP A 203 -3.51 1.48 6.17
CA ASP A 203 -3.44 2.64 7.06
C ASP A 203 -2.86 3.87 6.35
N SER A 204 -1.82 3.67 5.53
CA SER A 204 -1.24 4.73 4.71
C SER A 204 -2.23 5.26 3.68
N GLN A 205 -3.09 4.40 3.12
CA GLN A 205 -4.19 4.81 2.23
C GLN A 205 -5.25 5.64 2.97
N VAL A 206 -5.59 5.29 4.23
CA VAL A 206 -6.52 6.08 5.06
C VAL A 206 -5.93 7.45 5.38
N ALA A 207 -4.65 7.51 5.75
CA ALA A 207 -3.97 8.77 5.99
C ALA A 207 -3.95 9.65 4.73
N ALA A 208 -3.67 9.06 3.57
CA ALA A 208 -3.69 9.76 2.28
C ALA A 208 -5.07 10.33 1.92
N THR A 209 -6.17 9.69 2.34
CA THR A 209 -7.54 10.15 2.07
C THR A 209 -8.11 11.12 3.09
N SER A 210 -7.39 11.40 4.17
CA SER A 210 -7.88 12.29 5.23
C SER A 210 -8.08 13.73 4.72
N VAL A 211 -9.22 14.33 5.09
CA VAL A 211 -9.52 15.73 4.75
C VAL A 211 -8.71 16.65 5.66
N PRO A 212 -7.95 17.62 5.11
CA PRO A 212 -7.21 18.58 5.92
C PRO A 212 -8.16 19.62 6.53
N TRP A 213 -8.90 19.22 7.57
CA TRP A 213 -9.95 20.01 8.22
C TRP A 213 -9.48 21.40 8.66
N PHE A 214 -8.23 21.53 9.11
CA PHE A 214 -7.66 22.81 9.52
C PHE A 214 -7.57 23.80 8.34
N SER A 215 -7.10 23.32 7.18
CA SER A 215 -6.98 24.11 5.95
C SER A 215 -8.36 24.53 5.42
N LEU A 216 -9.33 23.60 5.46
CA LEU A 216 -10.73 23.87 5.07
C LEU A 216 -11.36 24.92 6.00
N GLY A 217 -11.19 24.78 7.31
CA GLY A 217 -11.68 25.74 8.30
C GLY A 217 -11.11 27.13 8.09
N LEU A 218 -9.81 27.24 7.83
CA LEU A 218 -9.14 28.52 7.58
C LEU A 218 -9.67 29.21 6.30
N ALA A 219 -9.92 28.44 5.24
CA ALA A 219 -10.51 28.95 4.00
C ALA A 219 -11.96 29.44 4.20
N VAL A 220 -12.77 28.74 5.00
CA VAL A 220 -14.13 29.17 5.37
C VAL A 220 -14.09 30.47 6.18
N VAL A 221 -13.15 30.60 7.13
CA VAL A 221 -12.96 31.83 7.91
C VAL A 221 -12.56 33.00 7.01
N LEU A 222 -11.65 32.79 6.05
CA LEU A 222 -11.27 33.81 5.07
C LEU A 222 -12.46 34.28 4.23
N LEU A 223 -13.27 33.35 3.74
CA LEU A 223 -14.45 33.66 2.93
C LEU A 223 -15.49 34.44 3.76
N GLY A 224 -15.75 34.03 5.01
CA GLY A 224 -16.61 34.75 5.93
C GLY A 224 -16.09 36.17 6.24
N ALA A 225 -14.78 36.34 6.40
CA ALA A 225 -14.17 37.65 6.63
C ALA A 225 -14.29 38.58 5.41
N LEU A 226 -14.13 38.06 4.19
CA LEU A 226 -14.32 38.82 2.95
C LEU A 226 -15.77 39.28 2.78
N VAL A 227 -16.75 38.40 3.03
CA VAL A 227 -18.18 38.73 2.98
C VAL A 227 -18.54 39.76 4.04
N ALA A 228 -18.05 39.61 5.28
CA ALA A 228 -18.27 40.58 6.35
C ALA A 228 -17.69 41.97 6.00
N ALA A 229 -16.49 42.01 5.40
CA ALA A 229 -15.86 43.24 4.95
C ALA A 229 -16.65 43.92 3.82
N GLN A 230 -17.18 43.16 2.86
CA GLN A 230 -18.07 43.66 1.81
C GLN A 230 -19.36 44.25 2.41
N LEU A 231 -20.06 43.52 3.27
CA LEU A 231 -21.30 43.99 3.92
C LEU A 231 -21.08 45.25 4.76
N TYR A 232 -19.95 45.33 5.48
CA TYR A 232 -19.58 46.51 6.25
C TYR A 232 -19.35 47.74 5.35
N LEU A 233 -18.67 47.57 4.21
CA LEU A 233 -18.45 48.63 3.23
C LEU A 233 -19.76 49.08 2.58
N THR A 234 -20.62 48.14 2.18
CA THR A 234 -21.89 48.44 1.51
C THR A 234 -22.83 49.21 2.43
N ARG A 235 -22.97 48.78 3.71
CA ARG A 235 -23.79 49.49 4.70
C ARG A 235 -23.28 50.90 5.02
N ARG A 236 -21.98 51.14 4.95
CA ARG A 236 -21.39 52.43 5.33
C ARG A 236 -21.25 53.41 4.16
N THR A 237 -21.15 52.93 2.93
CA THR A 237 -20.87 53.76 1.74
C THR A 237 -21.98 53.75 0.69
N ASN A 238 -23.07 52.99 0.86
CA ASN A 238 -24.21 52.86 -0.07
C ASN A 238 -23.83 52.49 -1.53
N ARG A 239 -22.59 52.09 -1.80
CA ARG A 239 -22.15 51.54 -3.10
C ARG A 239 -22.15 50.02 -3.03
N LEU A 240 -22.75 49.39 -4.03
CA LEU A 240 -23.12 47.97 -3.97
C LEU A 240 -21.94 47.01 -4.06
N LEU A 241 -20.86 47.30 -4.80
CA LEU A 241 -19.75 46.34 -5.01
C LEU A 241 -18.37 47.02 -5.09
N ASN A 242 -17.39 46.46 -4.36
CA ASN A 242 -15.96 46.80 -4.48
C ASN A 242 -15.29 45.74 -5.36
N VAL A 243 -14.83 46.14 -6.56
CA VAL A 243 -14.28 45.22 -7.58
C VAL A 243 -13.11 44.40 -7.04
N GLY A 244 -12.20 45.00 -6.26
CA GLY A 244 -11.05 44.28 -5.69
C GLY A 244 -11.45 43.19 -4.68
N LEU A 245 -12.43 43.48 -3.82
CA LEU A 245 -12.97 42.49 -2.88
C LEU A 245 -13.76 41.39 -3.59
N VAL A 246 -14.46 41.70 -4.68
CA VAL A 246 -15.15 40.70 -5.51
C VAL A 246 -14.15 39.76 -6.18
N VAL A 247 -13.07 40.28 -6.75
CA VAL A 247 -11.98 39.47 -7.32
C VAL A 247 -11.38 38.56 -6.25
N ALA A 248 -11.11 39.08 -5.05
CA ALA A 248 -10.58 38.27 -3.95
C ALA A 248 -11.55 37.17 -3.52
N THR A 249 -12.84 37.47 -3.41
CA THR A 249 -13.88 36.48 -3.06
C THR A 249 -14.00 35.41 -4.14
N GLY A 250 -13.98 35.81 -5.42
CA GLY A 250 -14.00 34.89 -6.55
C GLY A 250 -12.79 33.94 -6.55
N ALA A 251 -11.58 34.46 -6.29
CA ALA A 251 -10.38 33.63 -6.20
C ALA A 251 -10.47 32.58 -5.09
N VAL A 252 -10.98 32.94 -3.90
CA VAL A 252 -11.17 32.00 -2.79
C VAL A 252 -12.26 30.97 -3.11
N VAL A 253 -13.36 31.37 -3.76
CA VAL A 253 -14.42 30.44 -4.18
C VAL A 253 -13.90 29.44 -5.23
N VAL A 254 -13.14 29.92 -6.22
CA VAL A 254 -12.51 29.04 -7.22
C VAL A 254 -11.55 28.07 -6.55
N ALA A 255 -10.73 28.53 -5.59
CA ALA A 255 -9.82 27.66 -4.84
C ALA A 255 -10.57 26.58 -4.05
N LEU A 256 -11.69 26.95 -3.40
CA LEU A 256 -12.53 26.01 -2.66
C LEU A 256 -13.19 24.99 -3.59
N ILE A 257 -13.81 25.42 -4.69
CA ILE A 257 -14.46 24.53 -5.66
C ILE A 257 -13.43 23.58 -6.26
N TRP A 258 -12.27 24.09 -6.69
CA TRP A 258 -11.20 23.27 -7.25
C TRP A 258 -10.69 22.24 -6.23
N GLY A 259 -10.44 22.68 -4.98
CA GLY A 259 -10.05 21.78 -3.89
C GLY A 259 -11.10 20.71 -3.58
N THR A 260 -12.38 21.08 -3.54
CA THR A 260 -13.48 20.13 -3.33
C THR A 260 -13.60 19.13 -4.47
N VAL A 261 -13.53 19.57 -5.73
CA VAL A 261 -13.57 18.67 -6.90
C VAL A 261 -12.39 17.71 -6.87
N ALA A 262 -11.19 18.18 -6.52
CA ALA A 262 -10.03 17.33 -6.37
C ALA A 262 -10.20 16.28 -5.27
N LEU A 263 -10.71 16.69 -4.10
CA LEU A 263 -11.00 15.77 -2.99
C LEU A 263 -12.07 14.75 -3.35
N LEU A 264 -13.09 15.13 -4.12
CA LEU A 264 -14.15 14.22 -4.57
C LEU A 264 -13.61 13.19 -5.57
N ILE A 265 -12.84 13.63 -6.57
CA ILE A 265 -12.20 12.73 -7.54
C ILE A 265 -11.29 11.75 -6.80
N GLU A 266 -10.46 12.24 -5.87
CA GLU A 266 -9.53 11.43 -5.10
C GLU A 266 -10.23 10.46 -4.15
N SER A 267 -11.24 10.93 -3.40
CA SER A 267 -12.03 10.08 -2.51
C SER A 267 -12.73 8.97 -3.28
N SER A 268 -13.26 9.25 -4.47
CA SER A 268 -13.88 8.23 -5.32
C SER A 268 -12.87 7.22 -5.88
N GLN A 269 -11.67 7.66 -6.28
CA GLN A 269 -10.61 6.80 -6.82
C GLN A 269 -10.00 5.90 -5.73
N VAL A 270 -9.78 6.42 -4.53
CA VAL A 270 -9.19 5.66 -3.42
C VAL A 270 -10.23 4.75 -2.74
N SER A 271 -11.48 5.18 -2.59
CA SER A 271 -12.55 4.29 -2.09
C SER A 271 -12.83 3.13 -3.06
N ALA A 272 -12.90 3.40 -4.37
CA ALA A 272 -12.97 2.36 -5.39
C ALA A 272 -11.72 1.45 -5.36
N GLY A 273 -10.53 2.01 -5.14
CA GLY A 273 -9.28 1.25 -4.95
C GLY A 273 -9.31 0.33 -3.72
N ARG A 274 -9.99 0.73 -2.64
CA ARG A 274 -10.12 -0.06 -1.41
C ARG A 274 -11.16 -1.17 -1.53
N GLU A 275 -12.35 -0.84 -2.03
CA GLU A 275 -13.45 -1.82 -2.14
C GLU A 275 -13.20 -2.84 -3.25
N HIS A 276 -12.54 -2.45 -4.35
CA HIS A 276 -12.39 -3.33 -5.52
C HIS A 276 -10.95 -3.73 -5.83
N GLY A 277 -9.94 -2.95 -5.43
CA GLY A 277 -8.52 -3.23 -5.74
C GLY A 277 -7.81 -4.03 -4.65
N SER A 278 -7.69 -3.47 -3.44
CA SER A 278 -7.01 -4.13 -2.32
C SER A 278 -7.79 -5.33 -1.81
N GLY A 279 -9.12 -5.21 -1.69
CA GLY A 279 -9.99 -6.32 -1.27
C GLY A 279 -9.94 -7.50 -2.24
N GLN A 280 -10.00 -7.24 -3.56
CA GLN A 280 -9.86 -8.30 -4.56
C GLN A 280 -8.47 -8.95 -4.48
N SER A 281 -7.41 -8.14 -4.39
CA SER A 281 -6.03 -8.63 -4.32
C SER A 281 -5.82 -9.54 -3.11
N GLU A 282 -6.30 -9.14 -1.94
CA GLU A 282 -6.22 -9.91 -0.70
C GLU A 282 -6.90 -11.28 -0.83
N VAL A 283 -8.14 -11.31 -1.35
CA VAL A 283 -8.86 -12.57 -1.55
C VAL A 283 -8.16 -13.47 -2.58
N ILE A 284 -7.63 -12.90 -3.68
CA ILE A 284 -6.84 -13.66 -4.65
C ILE A 284 -5.57 -14.23 -4.01
N VAL A 285 -4.86 -13.44 -3.21
CA VAL A 285 -3.66 -13.92 -2.49
C VAL A 285 -4.03 -15.08 -1.57
N GLN A 286 -5.12 -14.96 -0.80
CA GLN A 286 -5.61 -16.03 0.06
C GLN A 286 -5.98 -17.29 -0.73
N ALA A 287 -6.65 -17.15 -1.88
CA ALA A 287 -6.97 -18.27 -2.76
C ALA A 287 -5.70 -18.98 -3.26
N ARG A 288 -4.67 -18.21 -3.62
CA ARG A 288 -3.36 -18.76 -4.02
C ARG A 288 -2.67 -19.49 -2.88
N ILE A 289 -2.67 -18.92 -1.67
CA ILE A 289 -2.13 -19.55 -0.46
C ILE A 289 -2.80 -20.92 -0.24
N VAL A 290 -4.13 -20.97 -0.32
CA VAL A 290 -4.89 -22.22 -0.17
C VAL A 290 -4.53 -23.22 -1.27
N ALA A 291 -4.51 -22.80 -2.53
CA ALA A 291 -4.15 -23.67 -3.66
C ALA A 291 -2.72 -24.23 -3.53
N LEU A 292 -1.79 -23.41 -3.06
CA LEU A 292 -0.41 -23.79 -2.81
C LEU A 292 -0.29 -24.84 -1.69
N LYS A 293 -1.01 -24.65 -0.57
CA LYS A 293 -1.08 -25.65 0.52
C LYS A 293 -1.70 -26.97 0.04
N MET A 294 -2.76 -26.91 -0.75
CA MET A 294 -3.35 -28.09 -1.38
C MET A 294 -2.32 -28.82 -2.24
N ARG A 295 -1.57 -28.10 -3.07
CA ARG A 295 -0.57 -28.71 -3.96
C ARG A 295 0.56 -29.39 -3.18
N ALA A 296 1.01 -28.77 -2.10
CA ALA A 296 1.98 -29.38 -1.20
C ALA A 296 1.42 -30.67 -0.58
N ASN A 297 0.21 -30.64 -0.04
CA ASN A 297 -0.43 -31.80 0.58
C ASN A 297 -0.65 -32.95 -0.41
N GLU A 298 -1.19 -32.67 -1.61
CA GLU A 298 -1.33 -33.67 -2.68
C GLU A 298 0.00 -34.38 -2.97
N THR A 299 1.07 -33.60 -3.14
CA THR A 299 2.39 -34.16 -3.46
C THR A 299 2.93 -35.00 -2.30
N LEU A 300 2.72 -34.54 -1.06
CA LEU A 300 3.17 -35.23 0.14
C LEU A 300 2.40 -36.52 0.42
N THR A 301 1.13 -36.66 -0.03
CA THR A 301 0.42 -37.96 0.04
C THR A 301 1.21 -39.07 -0.65
N LEU A 302 1.80 -38.77 -1.81
CA LEU A 302 2.61 -39.71 -2.59
C LEU A 302 4.01 -39.89 -2.00
N VAL A 303 4.65 -38.82 -1.52
CA VAL A 303 5.98 -38.88 -0.88
C VAL A 303 5.94 -39.77 0.37
N ALA A 304 4.85 -39.74 1.14
CA ALA A 304 4.69 -40.49 2.37
C ALA A 304 4.47 -42.01 2.18
N ARG A 305 4.28 -42.49 0.94
CA ARG A 305 4.17 -43.92 0.57
C ARG A 305 3.36 -44.77 1.56
N GLY A 306 2.10 -44.39 1.78
CA GLY A 306 1.15 -45.11 2.65
C GLY A 306 0.94 -44.46 4.03
N ASP A 307 1.73 -43.46 4.42
CA ASP A 307 1.55 -42.66 5.65
C ASP A 307 1.01 -41.24 5.35
N GLY A 308 0.25 -41.09 4.26
CA GLY A 308 -0.19 -39.80 3.71
C GLY A 308 -1.54 -39.29 4.19
N GLY A 309 -2.22 -40.00 5.12
CA GLY A 309 -3.62 -39.73 5.49
C GLY A 309 -3.87 -38.32 6.03
N GLU A 310 -2.96 -37.79 6.84
CA GLU A 310 -3.08 -36.41 7.37
C GLU A 310 -3.04 -35.35 6.24
N TYR A 311 -2.20 -35.57 5.23
CA TYR A 311 -2.09 -34.65 4.09
C TYR A 311 -3.35 -34.70 3.22
N GLU A 312 -3.94 -35.89 3.07
CA GLU A 312 -5.21 -36.07 2.36
C GLU A 312 -6.38 -35.35 3.07
N ASP A 313 -6.46 -35.47 4.39
CA ASP A 313 -7.49 -34.79 5.19
C ASP A 313 -7.36 -33.27 5.11
N GLU A 314 -6.12 -32.75 5.18
CA GLU A 314 -5.87 -31.32 5.04
C GLU A 314 -6.16 -30.83 3.60
N PHE A 315 -5.83 -31.61 2.58
CA PHE A 315 -6.17 -31.31 1.18
C PHE A 315 -7.68 -31.12 1.01
N LYS A 316 -8.48 -32.06 1.51
CA LYS A 316 -9.94 -32.00 1.45
C LYS A 316 -10.48 -30.75 2.13
N LYS A 317 -10.04 -30.48 3.36
CA LYS A 317 -10.44 -29.29 4.13
C LYS A 317 -10.12 -27.98 3.40
N LEU A 318 -8.96 -27.90 2.76
CA LEU A 318 -8.55 -26.71 1.99
C LEU A 318 -9.35 -26.58 0.69
N SER A 319 -9.67 -27.69 0.02
CA SER A 319 -10.41 -27.69 -1.24
C SER A 319 -11.80 -27.05 -1.13
N GLU A 320 -12.45 -27.17 0.03
CA GLU A 320 -13.76 -26.55 0.32
C GLU A 320 -13.71 -25.02 0.25
N GLN A 321 -12.55 -24.41 0.55
CA GLN A 321 -12.37 -22.95 0.48
C GLN A 321 -12.27 -22.42 -0.97
N LEU A 322 -12.00 -23.30 -1.95
CA LEU A 322 -11.93 -22.95 -3.38
C LEU A 322 -13.14 -23.45 -4.18
N THR A 323 -13.88 -24.43 -3.68
CA THR A 323 -14.96 -25.10 -4.43
C THR A 323 -16.34 -25.05 -3.81
N GLY A 324 -16.48 -24.65 -2.54
CA GLY A 324 -17.78 -24.57 -1.89
C GLY A 324 -18.75 -23.60 -2.57
N ASP A 325 -20.06 -23.84 -2.44
CA ASP A 325 -21.12 -22.99 -3.01
C ASP A 325 -21.46 -21.77 -2.12
N GLY A 326 -20.86 -21.69 -0.92
CA GLY A 326 -21.13 -20.66 0.08
C GLY A 326 -20.26 -19.42 -0.05
N GLN A 327 -20.53 -18.42 0.80
CA GLN A 327 -19.72 -17.21 0.89
C GLN A 327 -18.27 -17.47 1.34
N GLY A 328 -17.93 -18.65 1.83
CA GLY A 328 -16.55 -19.05 2.16
C GLY A 328 -15.66 -19.37 0.95
N ASN A 329 -16.21 -19.40 -0.27
CA ASN A 329 -15.43 -19.66 -1.47
C ASN A 329 -14.65 -18.43 -1.93
N LEU A 330 -13.33 -18.50 -1.83
CA LEU A 330 -12.42 -17.40 -2.14
C LEU A 330 -12.45 -17.01 -3.63
N LEU A 331 -12.64 -17.96 -4.55
CA LEU A 331 -12.74 -17.66 -5.98
C LEU A 331 -14.04 -16.91 -6.32
N ASN A 332 -15.16 -17.30 -5.69
CA ASN A 332 -16.43 -16.59 -5.84
C ASN A 332 -16.36 -15.18 -5.24
N GLN A 333 -15.75 -15.03 -4.06
CA GLN A 333 -15.51 -13.71 -3.44
C GLN A 333 -14.64 -12.83 -4.35
N ALA A 334 -13.49 -13.34 -4.81
CA ALA A 334 -12.59 -12.60 -5.70
C ALA A 334 -13.28 -12.16 -6.99
N ARG A 335 -14.15 -13.03 -7.55
CA ARG A 335 -14.92 -12.73 -8.76
C ARG A 335 -16.01 -11.69 -8.51
N GLY A 336 -16.63 -11.70 -7.32
CA GLY A 336 -17.60 -10.68 -6.91
C GLY A 336 -16.98 -9.29 -6.73
N LEU A 337 -15.70 -9.23 -6.37
CA LEU A 337 -14.91 -8.00 -6.23
C LEU A 337 -14.25 -7.55 -7.55
N ALA A 338 -14.36 -8.33 -8.63
CA ALA A 338 -13.68 -8.04 -9.88
C ALA A 338 -14.32 -6.88 -10.65
N ASP A 339 -13.52 -5.87 -10.96
CA ASP A 339 -13.93 -4.67 -11.71
C ASP A 339 -14.14 -4.91 -13.21
N THR A 340 -13.33 -5.78 -13.82
CA THR A 340 -13.27 -5.98 -15.27
C THR A 340 -13.83 -7.34 -15.68
N ASP A 341 -14.37 -7.41 -16.90
CA ASP A 341 -14.79 -8.69 -17.47
C ASP A 341 -13.59 -9.62 -17.66
N GLU A 342 -12.42 -9.10 -18.03
CA GLU A 342 -11.18 -9.88 -18.12
C GLU A 342 -10.80 -10.53 -16.79
N ALA A 343 -10.85 -9.80 -15.66
CA ALA A 343 -10.58 -10.39 -14.34
C ALA A 343 -11.63 -11.44 -13.97
N ARG A 344 -12.92 -11.21 -14.29
CA ARG A 344 -13.99 -12.19 -14.05
C ARG A 344 -13.77 -13.46 -14.86
N ASP A 345 -13.33 -13.34 -16.11
CA ASP A 345 -13.04 -14.46 -17.00
C ASP A 345 -11.82 -15.26 -16.52
N LEU A 346 -10.76 -14.58 -16.09
CA LEU A 346 -9.58 -15.22 -15.48
C LEU A 346 -9.97 -16.00 -14.22
N LEU A 347 -10.81 -15.42 -13.35
CA LEU A 347 -11.27 -16.07 -12.12
C LEU A 347 -12.25 -17.23 -12.40
N ALA A 348 -13.08 -17.12 -13.43
CA ALA A 348 -13.92 -18.23 -13.89
C ALA A 348 -13.07 -19.40 -14.45
N ALA A 349 -12.02 -19.09 -15.21
CA ALA A 349 -11.07 -20.08 -15.70
C ALA A 349 -10.30 -20.73 -14.53
N ALA A 350 -9.89 -19.96 -13.52
CA ALA A 350 -9.31 -20.48 -12.28
C ALA A 350 -10.27 -21.47 -11.58
N GLN A 351 -11.55 -21.12 -11.44
CA GLN A 351 -12.55 -22.00 -10.84
C GLN A 351 -12.70 -23.33 -11.60
N LYS A 352 -12.68 -23.28 -12.94
CA LYS A 352 -12.67 -24.49 -13.77
C LYS A 352 -11.42 -25.34 -13.53
N ASN A 353 -10.24 -24.72 -13.47
CA ASN A 353 -8.98 -25.42 -13.23
C ASN A 353 -8.96 -26.12 -11.86
N VAL A 354 -9.56 -25.53 -10.81
CA VAL A 354 -9.71 -26.22 -9.52
C VAL A 354 -10.56 -27.47 -9.68
N GLY A 355 -11.71 -27.39 -10.37
CA GLY A 355 -12.57 -28.56 -10.60
C GLY A 355 -11.85 -29.68 -11.36
N ASP A 356 -11.14 -29.33 -12.43
CA ASP A 356 -10.34 -30.28 -13.21
C ASP A 356 -9.19 -30.88 -12.36
N TRP A 357 -8.56 -30.07 -11.51
CA TRP A 357 -7.51 -30.52 -10.60
C TRP A 357 -8.04 -31.50 -9.55
N LEU A 358 -9.18 -31.23 -8.93
CA LEU A 358 -9.79 -32.16 -7.96
C LEU A 358 -10.15 -33.51 -8.60
N ALA A 359 -10.66 -33.50 -9.83
CA ALA A 359 -10.91 -34.73 -10.56
C ALA A 359 -9.62 -35.52 -10.86
N ALA A 360 -8.53 -34.82 -11.20
CA ALA A 360 -7.22 -35.45 -11.36
C ALA A 360 -6.69 -36.00 -10.02
N HIS A 361 -6.87 -35.26 -8.93
CA HIS A 361 -6.47 -35.66 -7.58
C HIS A 361 -7.17 -36.95 -7.14
N GLU A 362 -8.49 -37.05 -7.31
CA GLU A 362 -9.23 -38.29 -7.01
C GLU A 362 -8.68 -39.48 -7.80
N LYS A 363 -8.31 -39.28 -9.07
CA LYS A 363 -7.70 -40.32 -9.89
C LYS A 363 -6.31 -40.70 -9.40
N ILE A 364 -5.51 -39.73 -8.95
CA ILE A 364 -4.20 -39.99 -8.32
C ILE A 364 -4.39 -40.86 -7.07
N ARG A 365 -5.34 -40.53 -6.19
CA ARG A 365 -5.62 -41.31 -4.98
C ARG A 365 -6.04 -42.74 -5.29
N ARG A 366 -6.95 -42.94 -6.24
CA ARG A 366 -7.35 -44.29 -6.67
C ARG A 366 -6.17 -45.11 -7.20
N LEU A 367 -5.33 -44.51 -8.05
CA LEU A 367 -4.13 -45.18 -8.57
C LEU A 367 -3.14 -45.54 -7.46
N ASP A 368 -2.94 -44.67 -6.48
CA ASP A 368 -2.07 -44.91 -5.33
C ASP A 368 -2.62 -46.04 -4.44
N ASP A 369 -3.93 -45.98 -4.11
CA ASP A 369 -4.62 -46.97 -3.28
C ASP A 369 -4.69 -48.36 -3.94
N ASP A 370 -4.82 -48.41 -5.27
CA ASP A 370 -4.85 -49.65 -6.07
C ASP A 370 -3.43 -50.23 -6.35
N GLY A 371 -2.37 -49.56 -5.89
CA GLY A 371 -0.98 -50.01 -6.03
C GLY A 371 -0.28 -49.58 -7.33
N SER A 372 -0.96 -48.84 -8.21
CA SER A 372 -0.41 -48.25 -9.44
C SER A 372 0.38 -46.95 -9.16
N TYR A 373 1.32 -47.01 -8.21
CA TYR A 373 2.06 -45.85 -7.71
C TYR A 373 2.77 -45.03 -8.81
N GLN A 374 3.38 -45.69 -9.80
CA GLN A 374 4.09 -44.99 -10.88
C GLN A 374 3.13 -44.19 -11.77
N GLU A 375 1.92 -44.70 -11.99
CA GLU A 375 0.89 -43.97 -12.74
C GLU A 375 0.33 -42.80 -11.91
N ALA A 376 0.14 -43.00 -10.60
CA ALA A 376 -0.25 -41.95 -9.67
C ALA A 376 0.78 -40.80 -9.67
N VAL A 377 2.07 -41.13 -9.56
CA VAL A 377 3.17 -40.16 -9.63
C VAL A 377 3.18 -39.43 -10.97
N SER A 378 3.11 -40.15 -12.10
CA SER A 378 3.11 -39.50 -13.42
C SER A 378 1.93 -38.54 -13.58
N LEU A 379 0.72 -38.93 -13.16
CA LEU A 379 -0.45 -38.06 -13.21
C LEU A 379 -0.32 -36.84 -12.29
N ALA A 380 0.39 -36.98 -11.16
CA ALA A 380 0.60 -35.91 -10.20
C ALA A 380 1.63 -34.87 -10.66
N ILE A 381 2.74 -35.29 -11.29
CA ILE A 381 3.91 -34.42 -11.51
C ILE A 381 4.21 -34.07 -12.97
N SER A 382 3.67 -34.78 -13.97
CA SER A 382 4.06 -34.58 -15.38
C SER A 382 3.65 -33.19 -15.91
N PRO A 383 4.59 -32.26 -16.19
CA PRO A 383 4.24 -30.90 -16.60
C PRO A 383 3.66 -30.82 -18.03
N ASP A 384 4.09 -31.72 -18.93
CA ASP A 384 3.67 -31.71 -20.34
C ASP A 384 2.34 -32.44 -20.58
N ALA A 385 1.87 -33.20 -19.60
CA ALA A 385 0.61 -33.91 -19.71
C ALA A 385 -0.54 -32.93 -19.45
N LYS A 386 -1.29 -32.60 -20.51
CA LYS A 386 -2.45 -31.69 -20.42
C LYS A 386 -3.44 -32.06 -19.32
N THR A 387 -3.51 -33.32 -18.92
CA THR A 387 -4.44 -33.85 -17.91
C THR A 387 -3.80 -34.07 -16.53
N SER A 388 -2.55 -33.65 -16.31
CA SER A 388 -1.90 -33.82 -15.01
C SER A 388 -2.41 -32.82 -13.97
N ALA A 389 -2.35 -33.23 -12.70
CA ALA A 389 -2.65 -32.34 -11.59
C ALA A 389 -1.68 -31.14 -11.55
N ALA A 390 -0.41 -31.35 -11.87
CA ALA A 390 0.60 -30.29 -11.97
C ALA A 390 0.17 -29.18 -12.95
N ASN A 391 -0.26 -29.56 -14.16
CA ASN A 391 -0.65 -28.62 -15.20
C ASN A 391 -1.95 -27.87 -14.84
N MET A 392 -2.92 -28.55 -14.21
CA MET A 392 -4.16 -27.90 -13.73
C MET A 392 -3.86 -26.89 -12.62
N PHE A 393 -3.01 -27.25 -11.66
CA PHE A 393 -2.55 -26.34 -10.63
C PHE A 393 -1.78 -25.14 -11.22
N THR A 394 -0.86 -25.37 -12.16
CA THR A 394 -0.13 -24.27 -12.83
C THR A 394 -1.09 -23.33 -13.58
N SER A 395 -2.09 -23.88 -14.27
CA SER A 395 -3.10 -23.08 -14.98
C SER A 395 -3.97 -22.27 -14.02
N LEU A 396 -4.35 -22.84 -12.87
CA LEU A 396 -5.03 -22.14 -11.78
C LEU A 396 -4.16 -20.97 -11.26
N ASP A 397 -2.91 -21.25 -10.91
CA ASP A 397 -2.00 -20.25 -10.36
C ASP A 397 -1.76 -19.10 -11.34
N ASP A 398 -1.56 -19.42 -12.62
CA ASP A 398 -1.37 -18.43 -13.69
C ASP A 398 -2.57 -17.50 -13.86
N ASN A 399 -3.79 -18.04 -13.81
CA ASN A 399 -5.00 -17.25 -13.90
C ASN A 399 -5.17 -16.32 -12.69
N LEU A 400 -4.92 -16.82 -11.47
CA LEU A 400 -4.94 -16.01 -10.26
C LEU A 400 -3.88 -14.91 -10.32
N LEU A 401 -2.69 -15.20 -10.86
CA LEU A 401 -1.62 -14.22 -11.02
C LEU A 401 -1.90 -13.15 -12.05
N LYS A 402 -2.48 -13.52 -13.19
CA LYS A 402 -2.90 -12.56 -14.20
C LYS A 402 -3.97 -11.65 -13.62
N SER A 403 -4.96 -12.20 -12.91
CA SER A 403 -6.00 -11.41 -12.25
C SER A 403 -5.42 -10.50 -11.15
N LEU A 404 -4.43 -10.97 -10.39
CA LEU A 404 -3.75 -10.15 -9.38
C LEU A 404 -2.94 -9.02 -10.01
N ARG A 405 -2.22 -9.29 -11.11
CA ARG A 405 -1.48 -8.26 -11.85
C ARG A 405 -2.42 -7.20 -12.40
N ASP A 406 -3.52 -7.60 -13.03
CA ASP A 406 -4.56 -6.68 -13.52
C ASP A 406 -5.14 -5.83 -12.37
N ALA A 407 -5.45 -6.42 -11.22
CA ALA A 407 -5.90 -5.68 -10.04
C ALA A 407 -4.86 -4.65 -9.54
N ARG A 408 -3.57 -5.02 -9.54
CA ARG A 408 -2.46 -4.14 -9.11
C ARG A 408 -2.15 -3.03 -10.10
N GLU A 409 -2.11 -3.33 -11.39
CA GLU A 409 -1.89 -2.34 -12.45
C GLU A 409 -3.00 -1.30 -12.41
N ARG A 410 -4.26 -1.73 -12.26
CA ARG A 410 -5.40 -0.80 -12.09
C ARG A 410 -5.30 0.03 -10.82
N PHE A 411 -4.85 -0.55 -9.70
CA PHE A 411 -4.60 0.20 -8.48
C PHE A 411 -3.51 1.27 -8.69
N ALA A 412 -2.41 0.92 -9.34
CA ALA A 412 -1.31 1.84 -9.66
C ALA A 412 -1.76 2.95 -10.63
N ASP A 413 -2.55 2.61 -11.66
CA ASP A 413 -3.07 3.58 -12.63
C ASP A 413 -4.06 4.56 -12.00
N ARG A 414 -4.99 4.08 -11.17
CA ARG A 414 -5.92 4.95 -10.42
C ARG A 414 -5.18 5.86 -9.44
N THR A 415 -4.18 5.33 -8.74
CA THR A 415 -3.38 6.09 -7.76
C THR A 415 -2.47 7.12 -8.46
N SER A 416 -1.84 6.76 -9.58
CA SER A 416 -1.01 7.67 -10.37
C SER A 416 -1.82 8.74 -11.11
N GLY A 417 -3.03 8.39 -11.56
CA GLY A 417 -4.01 9.33 -12.13
C GLY A 417 -4.47 10.37 -11.11
N ALA A 418 -4.71 9.94 -9.87
CA ALA A 418 -4.99 10.85 -8.76
C ALA A 418 -3.82 11.81 -8.49
N SER A 419 -2.58 11.31 -8.44
CA SER A 419 -1.37 12.14 -8.27
C SER A 419 -1.17 13.17 -9.39
N ARG A 420 -1.38 12.78 -10.66
CA ARG A 420 -1.29 13.69 -11.83
C ARG A 420 -2.37 14.78 -11.82
N THR A 421 -3.57 14.46 -11.36
CA THR A 421 -4.64 15.46 -11.19
C THR A 421 -4.29 16.46 -10.07
N MET A 422 -3.49 16.02 -9.09
CA MET A 422 -3.04 16.82 -7.97
C MET A 422 -1.85 17.76 -8.27
N THR A 423 -0.99 17.44 -9.24
CA THR A 423 0.21 18.25 -9.56
C THR A 423 -0.07 19.73 -9.93
N GLY A 424 -1.28 20.07 -10.41
CA GLY A 424 -1.66 21.45 -10.74
C GLY A 424 -2.24 22.27 -9.57
N LEU A 425 -2.67 21.60 -8.50
CA LEU A 425 -3.37 22.23 -7.38
C LEU A 425 -2.43 23.05 -6.49
N THR A 426 -1.23 22.55 -6.19
CA THR A 426 -0.26 23.23 -5.32
C THR A 426 0.13 24.62 -5.87
N PRO A 427 0.61 24.75 -7.13
CA PRO A 427 0.86 26.08 -7.70
C PRO A 427 -0.42 26.88 -7.90
N GLY A 428 -1.55 26.22 -8.24
CA GLY A 428 -2.85 26.88 -8.45
C GLY A 428 -3.37 27.59 -7.19
N VAL A 429 -3.34 26.93 -6.03
CA VAL A 429 -3.74 27.50 -4.73
C VAL A 429 -2.83 28.65 -4.33
N GLY A 430 -1.52 28.51 -4.56
CA GLY A 430 -0.56 29.61 -4.32
C GLY A 430 -0.86 30.85 -5.16
N VAL A 431 -1.13 30.67 -6.46
CA VAL A 431 -1.50 31.76 -7.37
C VAL A 431 -2.84 32.39 -6.96
N LEU A 432 -3.86 31.59 -6.63
CA LEU A 432 -5.16 32.11 -6.19
C LEU A 432 -5.08 32.89 -4.88
N ALA A 433 -4.21 32.48 -3.94
CA ALA A 433 -3.96 33.24 -2.72
C ALA A 433 -3.30 34.60 -3.00
N LEU A 434 -2.36 34.66 -3.94
CA LEU A 434 -1.74 35.91 -4.38
C LEU A 434 -2.75 36.83 -5.08
N VAL A 435 -3.62 36.28 -5.94
CA VAL A 435 -4.71 37.03 -6.58
C VAL A 435 -5.67 37.58 -5.52
N ALA A 436 -6.01 36.80 -4.49
CA ALA A 436 -6.86 37.28 -3.40
C ALA A 436 -6.20 38.43 -2.61
N ALA A 437 -4.91 38.32 -2.29
CA ALA A 437 -4.16 39.39 -1.62
C ALA A 437 -4.07 40.67 -2.48
N ALA A 438 -3.82 40.53 -3.79
CA ALA A 438 -3.81 41.64 -4.73
C ALA A 438 -5.20 42.32 -4.85
N GLY A 439 -6.27 41.53 -4.90
CA GLY A 439 -7.65 42.05 -4.93
C GLY A 439 -8.01 42.84 -3.67
N VAL A 440 -7.67 42.32 -2.50
CA VAL A 440 -7.89 43.02 -1.21
C VAL A 440 -7.11 44.34 -1.16
N THR A 441 -5.84 44.34 -1.54
CA THR A 441 -5.00 45.55 -1.52
C THR A 441 -5.51 46.63 -2.48
N MET A 442 -5.86 46.26 -3.72
CA MET A 442 -6.44 47.20 -4.69
C MET A 442 -7.78 47.77 -4.21
N GLY A 443 -8.69 46.91 -3.74
CA GLY A 443 -10.01 47.34 -3.29
C GLY A 443 -9.98 48.31 -2.10
N ILE A 444 -8.96 48.22 -1.25
CA ILE A 444 -8.79 49.10 -0.09
C ILE A 444 -8.06 50.38 -0.47
N ARG A 445 -7.09 50.31 -1.40
CA ARG A 445 -6.40 51.48 -1.92
C ARG A 445 -7.35 52.47 -2.60
N ASP A 446 -8.23 51.98 -3.47
CA ASP A 446 -9.22 52.83 -4.17
C ASP A 446 -10.10 53.58 -3.16
N ARG A 447 -10.47 52.91 -2.06
CA ARG A 447 -11.27 53.52 -0.98
C ARG A 447 -10.51 54.52 -0.14
N LEU A 448 -9.22 54.29 0.13
CA LEU A 448 -8.39 55.26 0.86
C LEU A 448 -8.14 56.54 0.03
N GLN A 449 -8.13 56.44 -1.30
CA GLN A 449 -8.01 57.60 -2.19
C GLN A 449 -9.27 58.47 -2.22
N GLU A 450 -10.46 57.91 -2.01
CA GLU A 450 -11.73 58.68 -1.92
C GLU A 450 -11.85 59.53 -0.65
N TYR A 451 -11.04 59.30 0.38
CA TYR A 451 -11.03 60.06 1.64
C TYR A 451 -9.93 61.14 1.73
N ARG A 452 -9.11 61.27 0.69
CA ARG A 452 -8.16 62.38 0.50
C ARG A 452 -8.83 63.44 -0.36
#